data_AF-A0A521RXN5-F1
#
_entry.id   AF-A0A521RXN5-F1
#
_cell.length_a   1.000
_cell.length_b   1.000
_cell.length_c   1.000
_cell.angle_alpha   90.00
_cell.angle_beta   90.00
_cell.angle_gamma   90.00
#
_symmetry.space_group_name_H-M   'P 1'
#
loop_
_entity.id
_entity.type
_entity.pdbx_description
1 polymer ?
#
loop_
_entity_poly.entity_id
_entity_poly.type
_entity_poly.pdbx_seq_one_letter_code
_entity_poly.pdbx_strand_id
1 'polypeptide(L)' 'MEQATVTRKPKARKAKGENSVSFEGFTPQEQALITLGADKKKQSISEFMAEGVRFFIQQTVEVRFKNGSSSES' A
#
# COMPACT_ATOMS: atom_id res chain seq x y z
N MET A 1 -27.92 -5.22 2.62
CA MET A 1 -26.76 -5.08 1.71
C MET A 1 -26.67 -3.59 1.36
N GLU A 2 -25.85 -2.83 2.06
CA GLU A 2 -25.75 -1.38 1.87
C GLU A 2 -24.54 -1.02 1.00
N GLN A 3 -24.78 -0.18 -0.02
CA GLN A 3 -23.78 0.27 -0.99
C GLN A 3 -23.05 1.52 -0.47
N ALA A 4 -21.72 1.48 -0.45
CA ALA A 4 -20.88 2.65 -0.22
C ALA A 4 -20.78 3.50 -1.50
N THR A 5 -21.22 4.75 -1.46
CA THR A 5 -21.16 5.66 -2.61
C THR A 5 -19.78 6.33 -2.70
N VAL A 6 -18.98 5.99 -3.72
CA VAL A 6 -17.72 6.68 -4.03
C VAL A 6 -17.94 7.63 -5.21
N THR A 7 -18.01 8.94 -4.94
CA THR A 7 -18.09 9.96 -6.00
C THR A 7 -16.73 10.14 -6.66
N ARG A 8 -16.48 9.41 -7.77
CA ARG A 8 -15.27 9.59 -8.60
C ARG A 8 -15.51 10.68 -9.64
N LYS A 9 -14.60 11.67 -9.69
CA LYS A 9 -14.54 12.68 -10.76
C LYS A 9 -14.49 12.04 -12.15
N PRO A 10 -15.03 12.71 -13.20
CA PRO A 10 -15.21 12.12 -14.52
C PRO A 10 -13.89 11.68 -15.17
N LYS A 11 -13.96 10.48 -15.78
CA LYS A 11 -12.90 9.78 -16.51
C LYS A 11 -12.17 10.70 -17.50
N ALA A 12 -10.97 11.14 -17.13
CA ALA A 12 -9.93 11.43 -18.10
C ALA A 12 -9.20 10.10 -18.41
N ARG A 13 -9.11 9.80 -19.72
CA ARG A 13 -8.29 8.78 -20.40
C ARG A 13 -7.49 7.81 -19.52
N LYS A 14 -7.70 6.52 -19.75
CA LYS A 14 -6.87 5.39 -19.28
C LYS A 14 -5.37 5.72 -19.36
N ALA A 15 -4.78 6.15 -18.26
CA ALA A 15 -3.36 5.93 -18.03
C ALA A 15 -3.21 4.44 -17.70
N LYS A 16 -2.95 3.63 -18.74
CA LYS A 16 -2.30 2.32 -18.56
C LYS A 16 -0.90 2.65 -18.04
N GLY A 17 -0.78 2.71 -16.73
CA GLY A 17 0.43 3.08 -16.03
C GLY A 17 0.22 2.70 -14.59
N GLU A 18 0.12 1.40 -14.34
CA GLU A 18 0.32 0.86 -13.01
C GLU A 18 1.74 1.29 -12.64
N ASN A 19 1.88 2.35 -11.85
CA ASN A 19 3.16 2.68 -11.21
C ASN A 19 3.41 1.59 -10.15
N SER A 20 3.69 0.38 -10.61
CA SER A 20 4.13 -0.73 -9.78
C SER A 20 5.55 -0.41 -9.34
N VAL A 21 5.76 -0.34 -8.02
CA VAL A 21 7.11 -0.25 -7.48
C VAL A 21 7.81 -1.58 -7.76
N SER A 22 8.77 -1.57 -8.67
CA SER A 22 9.55 -2.75 -9.05
C SER A 22 10.89 -2.76 -8.33
N PHE A 23 11.39 -3.95 -7.99
CA PHE A 23 12.67 -4.13 -7.32
C PHE A 23 13.86 -3.53 -8.11
N GLU A 24 13.77 -3.58 -9.44
CA GLU A 24 14.76 -3.03 -10.37
C GLU A 24 14.79 -1.50 -10.37
N GLY A 25 13.77 -0.84 -9.81
CA GLY A 25 13.71 0.62 -9.68
C GLY A 25 14.57 1.17 -8.53
N PHE A 26 15.11 0.31 -7.67
CA PHE A 26 15.96 0.71 -6.54
C PHE A 26 17.43 0.78 -6.92
N THR A 27 18.21 1.57 -6.18
CA THR A 27 19.67 1.59 -6.34
C THR A 27 20.29 0.24 -5.97
N PRO A 28 21.50 -0.09 -6.45
CA PRO A 28 22.17 -1.36 -6.10
C PRO A 28 22.32 -1.59 -4.60
N GLN A 29 22.57 -0.52 -3.83
CA GLN A 29 22.67 -0.60 -2.38
C GLN A 29 21.33 -0.96 -1.74
N GLU A 30 20.24 -0.32 -2.17
CA GLU A 30 18.88 -0.61 -1.67
C GLU A 30 18.43 -2.02 -2.06
N GLN A 31 18.73 -2.46 -3.28
CA GLN A 31 18.48 -3.83 -3.72
C GLN A 31 19.18 -4.83 -2.81
N ALA A 32 20.45 -4.60 -2.47
CA ALA A 32 21.19 -5.46 -1.54
C ALA A 32 20.54 -5.49 -0.14
N LEU A 33 20.11 -4.33 0.37
CA LEU A 33 19.43 -4.24 1.67
C LEU A 33 18.09 -4.98 1.67
N ILE A 34 17.29 -4.82 0.61
CA ILE A 34 16.01 -5.51 0.44
C ILE A 34 16.22 -7.03 0.36
N THR A 35 17.19 -7.50 -0.43
CA THR A 35 17.51 -8.93 -0.54
C THR A 35 17.94 -9.51 0.81
N LEU A 36 18.88 -8.87 1.51
CA LEU A 36 19.32 -9.29 2.85
C LEU A 36 18.17 -9.32 3.86
N GLY A 37 17.26 -8.35 3.78
CA GLY A 37 16.07 -8.29 4.63
C GLY A 37 15.09 -9.44 4.35
N ALA A 38 14.83 -9.72 3.07
CA ALA A 38 13.97 -10.81 2.62
C ALA A 38 14.53 -12.18 3.06
N ASP A 39 15.82 -12.41 2.83
CA ASP A 39 16.52 -13.64 3.24
C ASP A 39 16.47 -13.85 4.75
N LYS A 40 16.75 -12.81 5.53
CA LYS A 40 16.71 -12.86 7.00
C LYS A 40 15.32 -13.25 7.52
N LYS A 41 14.27 -12.78 6.85
CA LYS A 41 12.87 -13.09 7.18
C LYS A 41 12.34 -14.36 6.52
N LYS A 42 13.13 -15.02 5.66
CA LYS A 42 12.73 -16.19 4.88
C LYS A 42 11.44 -15.95 4.08
N GLN A 43 11.34 -14.77 3.46
CA GLN A 43 10.19 -14.39 2.62
C GLN A 43 10.66 -13.94 1.24
N SER A 44 9.75 -13.92 0.26
CA SER A 44 10.09 -13.38 -1.06
C SER A 44 10.38 -11.88 -1.00
N ILE A 45 11.19 -11.37 -1.94
CA ILE A 45 11.47 -9.93 -2.09
C ILE A 45 10.16 -9.14 -2.19
N SER A 46 9.18 -9.62 -2.94
CA SER A 46 7.86 -9.00 -3.07
C SER A 46 7.11 -8.89 -1.75
N GLU A 47 7.14 -9.93 -0.91
CA GLU A 47 6.50 -9.91 0.41
C GLU A 47 7.21 -8.94 1.35
N PHE A 48 8.55 -8.91 1.32
CA PHE A 48 9.33 -7.98 2.12
C PHE A 48 9.06 -6.52 1.74
N MET A 49 9.02 -6.22 0.44
CA MET A 49 8.68 -4.88 -0.04
C MET A 49 7.25 -4.48 0.35
N ALA A 50 6.28 -5.38 0.19
CA ALA A 50 4.89 -5.12 0.58
C ALA A 50 4.76 -4.88 2.09
N GLU A 51 5.49 -5.63 2.91
CA GLU A 51 5.54 -5.43 4.36
C GLU A 51 6.11 -4.05 4.72
N GLY A 52 7.21 -3.63 4.08
CA GLY A 52 7.81 -2.31 4.29
C GLY A 52 6.83 -1.16 3.97
N VAL A 53 6.09 -1.27 2.85
CA VAL A 53 5.06 -0.28 2.48
C VAL A 53 3.93 -0.25 3.51
N ARG A 54 3.44 -1.41 3.96
CA ARG A 54 2.38 -1.49 4.99
C ARG A 54 2.85 -0.88 6.31
N PHE A 55 4.07 -1.19 6.73
CA PHE A 55 4.66 -0.64 7.95
C PHE A 55 4.73 0.89 7.88
N PHE A 56 5.23 1.44 6.77
CA PHE A 56 5.30 2.88 6.58
C PHE A 56 3.91 3.53 6.65
N ILE A 57 2.91 2.99 5.96
CA ILE A 57 1.53 3.51 5.99
C ILE A 57 0.97 3.49 7.41
N GLN A 58 1.10 2.39 8.15
CA GLN A 58 0.60 2.26 9.52
C GLN A 58 1.23 3.27 10.48
N GLN A 59 2.51 3.62 10.29
CA GLN A 59 3.20 4.59 11.13
C GLN A 59 2.89 6.05 10.76
N THR A 60 2.51 6.32 9.51
CA THR A 60 2.43 7.69 8.97
C THR A 60 1.02 8.16 8.65
N VAL A 61 0.04 7.25 8.56
CA VAL A 61 -1.32 7.56 8.13
C VAL A 61 -2.33 7.13 9.20
N GLU A 62 -3.03 8.10 9.78
CA GLU A 62 -4.22 7.86 10.61
C GLU A 62 -5.47 8.04 9.75
N VAL A 63 -6.29 6.99 9.61
CA VAL A 63 -7.58 7.07 8.91
C VAL A 63 -8.70 7.09 9.94
N ARG A 64 -9.41 8.22 10.06
CA ARG A 64 -10.63 8.33 10.86
C ARG A 64 -11.84 8.07 9.99
N PHE A 65 -12.51 6.96 10.21
CA PHE A 65 -13.85 6.74 9.67
C PHE A 65 -14.84 7.55 10.52
N LYS A 66 -15.60 8.44 9.89
CA LYS A 66 -16.76 9.03 10.55
C LYS A 66 -17.79 7.92 10.70
N ASN A 67 -17.81 7.25 11.85
CA ASN A 67 -18.99 6.52 12.26
C ASN A 67 -20.13 7.54 12.32
N GLY A 68 -21.07 7.44 11.38
CA GLY A 68 -22.41 7.95 11.63
C GLY A 68 -22.91 7.29 12.91
N SER A 69 -23.41 8.11 13.83
CA SER A 69 -24.08 7.73 15.06
C SER A 69 -24.81 6.39 14.98
N SER A 70 -24.47 5.47 15.88
CA SER A 70 -25.45 4.57 16.46
C SER A 70 -25.26 4.62 17.97
N SER A 71 -25.75 5.70 18.57
CA SER A 71 -26.53 5.52 19.80
C SER A 71 -27.74 4.69 19.40
N GLU A 72 -27.76 3.42 19.77
CA GLU A 72 -29.02 2.73 20.03
C GLU A 72 -28.80 1.76 21.22
N SER A 73 -29.54 2.11 22.27
CA SER A 73 -29.88 1.48 23.56
C SER A 73 -29.43 0.05 23.87
#